data_AF-A0AAU7MR07-F1
#
_entry.id   AF-A0AAU7MR07-F1
#
_cell.length_a   1.000
_cell.length_b   1.000
_cell.length_c   1.000
_cell.angle_alpha   90.00
_cell.angle_beta   90.00
_cell.angle_gamma   90.00
#
_symmetry.space_group_name_H-M   'P 1'
#
loop_
_entity.id
_entity.type
_entity.pdbx_description
1 polymer ?
#
loop_
_entity_poly.entity_id
_entity_poly.type
_entity_poly.pdbx_seq_one_letter_code
_entity_poly.pdbx_strand_id
1 'polypeptide(L)'
;MAKPNLKPASTDLETSRIKVPPHSVEAEQAVLGGLMLDNRRFDEISEVISAADFYRQDHRLIFGAVERLASESEPLDVVTLAEFLERAGDIEDAGGLSYLAELAEKTPGAANIRAYADIVRERSILRQLVEVSGKISDSAFNPLGRNSNEILDEAERSVFQIAEARVKEGSGPQAINPILAKTLSRIEELFESGEQTTGLTTGFKDLDEQTSGMQPSDLIIVAGRPSMGKTTFAMNIVENALISTGTPVLVFSMEMPADALAMRMLSSLGRIDQTKVRGGKLEEDDWPRLTSAVSLLKDKPLYIDDTPGLSPTEMRSRARRIARENDGKIGLIMVDYLQLMRVPGNTEGRTAEISEISRSLKGIAKELSCPVVALSQLNRSLEQRPNKRPVNSDLRESGAIEQDADVIMFVYRDEVYNEDTPDKGIAEIIIGKQRNGPIGTIRLAFIGKYTKFEDLAHGDYSDYGGEY
;
A
#
# COMPACT_ATOMS: atom_id res chain seq x y z
N MET A 1 34.25 59.87 27.93
CA MET A 1 33.31 59.77 26.80
C MET A 1 32.41 58.57 27.04
N ALA A 2 31.14 58.82 27.32
CA ALA A 2 30.13 57.81 27.60
C ALA A 2 29.50 57.29 26.29
N LYS A 3 29.32 55.97 26.16
CA LYS A 3 28.54 55.35 25.07
C LYS A 3 27.05 55.45 25.41
N PRO A 4 26.16 55.73 24.43
CA PRO A 4 24.73 55.85 24.68
C PRO A 4 24.11 54.48 24.94
N ASN A 5 23.26 54.44 25.97
CA ASN A 5 22.49 53.30 26.40
C ASN A 5 21.23 53.20 25.51
N LEU A 6 21.25 52.36 24.48
CA LEU A 6 20.06 52.00 23.71
C LEU A 6 19.35 50.85 24.44
N LYS A 7 18.25 51.18 25.13
CA LYS A 7 17.33 50.20 25.70
C LYS A 7 16.85 49.25 24.59
N PRO A 8 16.75 47.93 24.84
CA PRO A 8 16.08 47.06 23.89
C PRO A 8 14.62 47.50 23.80
N ALA A 9 14.14 47.71 22.57
CA ALA A 9 12.73 47.90 22.30
C ALA A 9 11.97 46.73 22.91
N SER A 10 11.05 47.04 23.83
CA SER A 10 10.12 46.08 24.39
C SER A 10 9.30 45.52 23.24
N THR A 11 9.70 44.37 22.70
CA THR A 11 8.80 43.51 21.95
C THR A 11 7.65 43.18 22.87
N ASP A 12 6.51 43.78 22.56
CA ASP A 12 5.28 43.73 23.32
C ASP A 12 4.84 42.26 23.42
N LEU A 13 4.98 41.66 24.60
CA LEU A 13 4.69 40.24 24.83
C LEU A 13 3.22 39.89 24.55
N GLU A 14 2.34 40.88 24.47
CA GLU A 14 0.92 40.70 24.13
C GLU A 14 0.66 40.42 22.65
N THR A 15 1.47 40.95 21.71
CA THR A 15 1.29 40.63 20.28
C THR A 15 1.76 39.22 19.92
N SER A 16 2.57 38.58 20.78
CA SER A 16 3.03 37.20 20.59
C SER A 16 2.00 36.11 20.97
N ARG A 17 0.83 36.50 21.52
CA ARG A 17 -0.17 35.57 22.09
C ARG A 17 -1.39 35.26 21.21
N ILE A 18 -1.49 35.80 20.00
CA ILE A 18 -2.53 35.40 19.04
C ILE A 18 -1.85 34.72 17.86
N LYS A 19 -1.64 33.40 17.96
CA LYS A 19 -1.26 32.58 16.79
C LYS A 19 -2.48 32.52 15.87
N VAL A 20 -2.53 33.41 14.88
CA VAL A 20 -3.58 33.37 13.86
C VAL A 20 -3.36 32.10 13.01
N PRO A 21 -4.41 31.29 12.77
CA PRO A 21 -4.29 30.12 11.92
C PRO A 21 -3.77 30.48 10.51
N PRO A 22 -3.00 29.62 9.85
CA PRO A 22 -2.50 29.88 8.49
C PRO A 22 -3.65 30.15 7.51
N HIS A 23 -3.54 31.25 6.76
CA HIS A 23 -4.53 31.69 5.76
C HIS A 23 -3.86 32.61 4.74
N SER A 24 -4.52 32.85 3.61
CA SER A 24 -4.15 33.91 2.66
C SER A 24 -5.42 34.47 2.04
N VAL A 25 -5.82 35.66 2.48
CA VAL A 25 -7.04 36.31 1.98
C VAL A 25 -6.87 36.69 0.52
N GLU A 26 -5.68 37.12 0.12
CA GLU A 26 -5.36 37.54 -1.24
C GLU A 26 -5.54 36.39 -2.24
N ALA A 27 -5.07 35.19 -1.89
CA ALA A 27 -5.25 34.01 -2.72
C ALA A 27 -6.73 33.61 -2.82
N GLU A 28 -7.47 33.64 -1.69
CA GLU A 28 -8.91 33.37 -1.69
C GLU A 28 -9.68 34.35 -2.59
N GLN A 29 -9.39 35.65 -2.49
CA GLN A 29 -10.02 36.68 -3.32
C GLN A 29 -9.72 36.47 -4.81
N ALA A 30 -8.46 36.15 -5.14
CA ALA A 30 -8.05 35.89 -6.52
C ALA A 30 -8.72 34.65 -7.12
N VAL A 31 -8.99 33.62 -6.32
CA VAL A 31 -9.76 32.44 -6.77
C VAL A 31 -11.21 32.80 -7.02
N LEU A 32 -11.88 33.45 -6.06
CA LEU A 32 -13.30 33.80 -6.19
C LEU A 32 -13.55 34.74 -7.36
N GLY A 33 -12.79 35.84 -7.46
CA GLY A 33 -12.92 36.75 -8.59
C GLY A 33 -12.47 36.13 -9.92
N GLY A 34 -11.49 35.22 -9.89
CA GLY A 34 -11.04 34.49 -11.08
C GLY A 34 -12.13 33.60 -11.67
N LEU A 35 -12.92 32.93 -10.81
CA LEU A 35 -14.05 32.11 -11.22
C LEU A 35 -15.19 32.95 -11.81
N MET A 36 -15.46 34.13 -11.24
CA MET A 36 -16.45 35.09 -11.77
C MET A 36 -16.07 35.66 -13.15
N LEU A 37 -14.78 35.60 -13.52
CA LEU A 37 -14.28 36.08 -14.81
C LEU A 37 -14.16 34.97 -15.87
N ASP A 38 -13.89 33.72 -15.47
CA ASP A 38 -13.76 32.57 -16.37
C ASP A 38 -14.28 31.27 -15.75
N ASN A 39 -15.59 31.06 -15.92
CA ASN A 39 -16.36 29.96 -15.33
C ASN A 39 -15.86 28.58 -15.75
N ARG A 40 -15.22 28.47 -16.92
CA ARG A 40 -14.70 27.20 -17.47
C ARG A 40 -13.59 26.60 -16.61
N ARG A 41 -12.97 27.40 -15.76
CA ARG A 41 -11.93 26.95 -14.83
C ARG A 41 -12.50 26.36 -13.55
N PHE A 42 -13.82 26.42 -13.33
CA PHE A 42 -14.44 25.84 -12.14
C PHE A 42 -14.13 24.35 -12.00
N ASP A 43 -14.24 23.58 -13.07
CA ASP A 43 -13.98 22.12 -13.05
C ASP A 43 -12.58 21.83 -12.50
N GLU A 44 -11.56 22.50 -13.05
CA GLU A 44 -10.16 22.38 -12.59
C GLU A 44 -9.97 22.78 -11.12
N ILE A 45 -10.66 23.83 -10.66
CA ILE A 45 -10.48 24.36 -9.30
C ILE A 45 -11.23 23.53 -8.26
N SER A 46 -12.40 22.99 -8.62
CA SER A 46 -13.20 22.09 -7.77
C SER A 46 -12.49 20.76 -7.47
N GLU A 47 -11.50 20.38 -8.27
CA GLU A 47 -10.63 19.22 -7.99
C GLU A 47 -9.64 19.49 -6.84
N VAL A 48 -9.23 20.76 -6.67
CA VAL A 48 -8.16 21.16 -5.75
C VAL A 48 -8.71 21.63 -4.40
N ILE A 49 -9.78 22.43 -4.43
CA ILE A 49 -10.34 23.08 -3.23
C ILE A 49 -11.86 22.91 -3.15
N SER A 50 -12.36 23.00 -1.93
CA SER A 50 -13.78 22.97 -1.56
C SER A 50 -14.15 24.21 -0.74
N ALA A 51 -15.44 24.46 -0.54
CA ALA A 51 -15.89 25.57 0.30
C ALA A 51 -15.26 25.57 1.72
N ALA A 52 -14.99 24.40 2.30
CA ALA A 52 -14.37 24.28 3.63
C ALA A 52 -12.89 24.73 3.68
N ASP A 53 -12.23 24.84 2.53
CA ASP A 53 -10.83 25.23 2.45
C ASP A 53 -10.60 26.73 2.63
N PHE A 54 -11.64 27.55 2.47
CA PHE A 54 -11.56 29.00 2.70
C PHE A 54 -11.51 29.32 4.20
N TYR A 55 -10.71 30.30 4.57
CA TYR A 55 -10.58 30.76 5.95
C TYR A 55 -11.76 31.64 6.36
N ARG A 56 -12.12 32.62 5.51
CA ARG A 56 -13.20 33.55 5.83
C ARG A 56 -14.56 32.94 5.55
N GLN A 57 -15.51 33.17 6.45
CA GLN A 57 -16.85 32.58 6.35
C GLN A 57 -17.63 33.09 5.13
N ASP A 58 -17.52 34.38 4.83
CA ASP A 58 -18.09 34.98 3.61
C ASP A 58 -17.58 34.29 2.34
N HIS A 59 -16.27 34.04 2.24
CA HIS A 59 -15.67 33.31 1.12
C HIS A 59 -16.17 31.87 1.00
N ARG A 60 -16.44 31.18 2.12
CA ARG A 60 -17.06 29.84 2.09
C ARG A 60 -18.46 29.89 1.49
N LEU A 61 -19.25 30.88 1.88
CA LEU A 61 -20.61 31.07 1.36
C LEU A 61 -20.58 31.37 -0.14
N ILE A 62 -19.71 32.29 -0.56
CA ILE A 62 -19.52 32.63 -1.98
C ILE A 62 -19.11 31.39 -2.77
N PHE A 63 -18.08 30.64 -2.34
CA PHE A 63 -17.66 29.43 -3.05
C PHE A 63 -18.73 28.34 -3.06
N GLY A 64 -19.48 28.15 -1.97
CA GLY A 64 -20.60 27.21 -1.94
C GLY A 64 -21.73 27.60 -2.89
N ALA A 65 -21.99 28.89 -3.08
CA ALA A 65 -22.92 29.38 -4.11
C ALA A 65 -22.37 29.15 -5.52
N VAL A 66 -21.05 29.35 -5.72
CA VAL A 66 -20.37 29.04 -6.98
C VAL A 66 -20.52 27.55 -7.33
N GLU A 67 -20.29 26.65 -6.36
CA GLU A 67 -20.45 25.21 -6.56
C GLU A 67 -21.87 24.83 -7.01
N ARG A 68 -22.90 25.45 -6.41
CA ARG A 68 -24.30 25.18 -6.76
C ARG A 68 -24.65 25.68 -8.16
N LEU A 69 -24.34 26.95 -8.47
CA LEU A 69 -24.60 27.54 -9.78
C LEU A 69 -23.88 26.77 -10.90
N ALA A 70 -22.62 26.39 -10.67
CA ALA A 70 -21.86 25.58 -11.61
C ALA A 70 -22.48 24.19 -11.81
N SER A 71 -22.97 23.54 -10.75
CA SER A 71 -23.64 22.23 -10.83
C SER A 71 -24.95 22.28 -11.63
N GLU A 72 -25.64 23.42 -11.61
CA GLU A 72 -26.87 23.67 -12.37
C GLU A 72 -26.59 24.20 -13.79
N SER A 73 -25.30 24.30 -14.17
CA SER A 73 -24.85 24.87 -15.44
C SER A 73 -25.33 26.31 -15.69
N GLU A 74 -25.57 27.06 -14.60
CA GLU A 74 -25.95 28.46 -14.68
C GLU A 74 -24.71 29.36 -14.89
N PRO A 75 -24.86 30.52 -15.56
CA PRO A 75 -23.79 31.50 -15.63
C PRO A 75 -23.37 31.95 -14.24
N LEU A 76 -22.07 32.05 -14.05
CA LEU A 76 -21.40 32.47 -12.83
C LEU A 76 -20.71 33.81 -13.09
N ASP A 77 -21.38 34.89 -12.74
CA ASP A 77 -20.84 36.25 -12.74
C ASP A 77 -21.31 36.97 -11.48
N VAL A 78 -20.86 38.22 -11.30
CA VAL A 78 -21.21 39.01 -10.10
C VAL A 78 -22.73 39.16 -9.92
N VAL A 79 -23.48 39.26 -11.01
CA VAL A 79 -24.93 39.49 -10.98
C VAL A 79 -25.66 38.21 -10.61
N THR A 80 -25.35 37.10 -11.29
CA THR A 80 -26.01 35.81 -11.02
C THR A 80 -25.71 35.30 -9.63
N LEU A 81 -24.47 35.47 -9.17
CA LEU A 81 -24.07 35.08 -7.82
C LEU A 81 -24.75 35.94 -6.74
N ALA A 82 -24.88 37.25 -6.99
CA ALA A 82 -25.60 38.14 -6.08
C ALA A 82 -27.08 37.77 -5.98
N GLU A 83 -27.74 37.53 -7.11
CA GLU A 83 -29.16 37.12 -7.14
C GLU A 83 -29.37 35.78 -6.43
N PHE A 84 -28.47 34.81 -6.63
CA PHE A 84 -28.53 33.51 -5.95
C PHE A 84 -28.40 33.66 -4.43
N LEU A 85 -27.41 34.43 -3.97
CA LEU A 85 -27.20 34.70 -2.54
C LEU A 85 -28.34 35.52 -1.93
N GLU A 86 -28.95 36.44 -2.68
CA GLU A 86 -30.08 37.25 -2.22
C GLU A 86 -31.34 36.38 -2.07
N ARG A 87 -31.62 35.47 -3.01
CA ARG A 87 -32.71 34.49 -2.90
C ARG A 87 -32.53 33.53 -1.74
N ALA A 88 -31.28 33.17 -1.43
CA ALA A 88 -30.94 32.33 -0.28
C ALA A 88 -31.01 33.08 1.06
N GLY A 89 -31.01 34.41 1.05
CA GLY A 89 -30.95 35.26 2.24
C GLY A 89 -29.54 35.43 2.81
N ASP A 90 -28.51 35.01 2.08
CA ASP A 90 -27.11 34.98 2.54
C ASP A 90 -26.26 36.15 2.00
N ILE A 91 -26.84 37.06 1.18
CA ILE A 91 -26.10 38.12 0.51
C ILE A 91 -25.41 39.10 1.46
N GLU A 92 -26.02 39.42 2.60
CA GLU A 92 -25.41 40.30 3.61
C GLU A 92 -24.21 39.61 4.29
N ASP A 93 -24.35 38.31 4.61
CA ASP A 93 -23.29 37.50 5.22
C ASP A 93 -22.13 37.22 4.26
N ALA A 94 -22.38 37.27 2.94
CA ALA A 94 -21.37 37.19 1.89
C ALA A 94 -20.65 38.53 1.62
N GLY A 95 -20.98 39.61 2.34
CA GLY A 95 -20.36 40.94 2.18
C GLY A 95 -21.08 41.86 1.19
N GLY A 96 -22.21 41.42 0.63
CA GLY A 96 -23.05 42.20 -0.27
C GLY A 96 -22.52 42.35 -1.70
N LEU A 97 -23.35 42.95 -2.56
CA LEU A 97 -23.03 43.17 -3.99
C LEU A 97 -21.74 43.97 -4.19
N SER A 98 -21.47 44.96 -3.32
CA SER A 98 -20.25 45.77 -3.39
C SER A 98 -18.99 44.93 -3.21
N TYR A 99 -19.02 43.92 -2.34
CA TYR A 99 -17.87 43.06 -2.10
C TYR A 99 -17.64 42.09 -3.27
N LEU A 100 -18.71 41.51 -3.83
CA LEU A 100 -18.60 40.68 -5.03
C LEU A 100 -18.01 41.45 -6.22
N ALA A 101 -18.42 42.70 -6.40
CA ALA A 101 -17.85 43.59 -7.42
C ALA A 101 -16.36 43.87 -7.16
N GLU A 102 -15.98 44.11 -5.89
CA GLU A 102 -14.58 44.31 -5.49
C GLU A 102 -13.71 43.07 -5.76
N LEU A 103 -14.22 41.86 -5.52
CA LEU A 103 -13.52 40.61 -5.82
C LEU A 103 -13.22 40.46 -7.32
N ALA A 104 -14.20 40.77 -8.17
CA ALA A 104 -14.04 40.72 -9.62
C ALA A 104 -13.03 41.77 -10.12
N GLU A 105 -13.05 42.98 -9.55
CA GLU A 105 -12.16 44.08 -9.97
C GLU A 105 -10.70 43.90 -9.52
N LYS A 106 -10.48 43.39 -8.30
CA LYS A 106 -9.12 43.22 -7.72
C LYS A 106 -8.36 42.00 -8.25
N THR A 107 -9.02 41.13 -9.00
CA THR A 107 -8.39 39.90 -9.48
C THR A 107 -7.46 40.18 -10.66
N PRO A 108 -6.16 39.81 -10.61
CA PRO A 108 -5.17 40.09 -11.67
C PRO A 108 -5.45 39.40 -13.02
N GLY A 109 -6.53 38.63 -13.12
CA GLY A 109 -6.90 37.78 -14.26
C GLY A 109 -6.94 36.30 -13.89
N ALA A 110 -7.66 35.50 -14.69
CA ALA A 110 -7.91 34.09 -14.40
C ALA A 110 -6.77 33.13 -14.80
N ALA A 111 -5.69 33.63 -15.42
CA ALA A 111 -4.60 32.80 -15.97
C ALA A 111 -3.88 31.92 -14.92
N ASN A 112 -3.73 32.42 -13.69
CA ASN A 112 -3.00 31.75 -12.61
C ASN A 112 -3.91 31.25 -11.48
N ILE A 113 -5.21 31.08 -11.74
CA ILE A 113 -6.20 30.73 -10.72
C ILE A 113 -5.86 29.41 -9.99
N ARG A 114 -5.29 28.42 -10.70
CA ARG A 114 -4.85 27.15 -10.10
C ARG A 114 -3.77 27.36 -9.04
N ALA A 115 -2.76 28.19 -9.32
CA ALA A 115 -1.70 28.48 -8.36
C ALA A 115 -2.23 29.15 -7.09
N TYR A 116 -3.26 30.00 -7.20
CA TYR A 116 -3.92 30.57 -6.03
C TYR A 116 -4.75 29.53 -5.27
N ALA A 117 -5.45 28.63 -5.97
CA ALA A 117 -6.15 27.52 -5.35
C ALA A 117 -5.20 26.58 -4.59
N ASP A 118 -4.01 26.28 -5.14
CA ASP A 118 -2.98 25.51 -4.45
C ASP A 118 -2.51 26.19 -3.16
N ILE A 119 -2.38 27.53 -3.17
CA ILE A 119 -2.05 28.30 -1.96
C ILE A 119 -3.16 28.18 -0.92
N VAL A 120 -4.43 28.36 -1.32
CA VAL A 120 -5.59 28.22 -0.41
C VAL A 120 -5.62 26.81 0.19
N ARG A 121 -5.39 25.79 -0.64
CA ARG A 121 -5.35 24.39 -0.22
C ARG A 121 -4.24 24.12 0.80
N GLU A 122 -3.03 24.59 0.53
CA GLU A 122 -1.89 24.45 1.45
C GLU A 122 -2.19 25.12 2.80
N ARG A 123 -2.77 26.33 2.80
CA ARG A 123 -3.16 27.02 4.03
C ARG A 123 -4.28 26.29 4.78
N SER A 124 -5.24 25.72 4.06
CA SER A 124 -6.30 24.89 4.65
C SER A 124 -5.72 23.66 5.37
N ILE A 125 -4.79 22.94 4.73
CA ILE A 125 -4.12 21.77 5.33
C ILE A 125 -3.39 22.16 6.61
N LEU A 126 -2.60 23.24 6.58
CA LEU A 126 -1.90 23.72 7.77
C LEU A 126 -2.87 24.11 8.90
N ARG A 127 -4.01 24.70 8.56
CA ARG A 127 -5.06 25.05 9.53
C ARG A 127 -5.72 23.80 10.13
N GLN A 128 -6.04 22.79 9.32
CA GLN A 128 -6.58 21.51 9.79
C GLN A 128 -5.59 20.79 10.71
N LEU A 129 -4.29 20.83 10.39
CA LEU A 129 -3.24 20.27 11.26
C LEU A 129 -3.18 20.97 12.62
N VAL A 130 -3.33 22.31 12.65
CA VAL A 130 -3.41 23.06 13.92
C VAL A 130 -4.64 22.65 14.73
N GLU A 131 -5.80 22.48 14.08
CA GLU A 131 -7.04 22.06 14.75
C GLU A 131 -6.93 20.64 15.31
N VAL A 132 -6.45 19.69 14.51
CA VAL A 132 -6.25 18.29 14.93
C VAL A 132 -5.20 18.21 16.04
N SER A 133 -4.11 18.98 15.95
CA SER A 133 -3.12 19.04 17.03
C SER A 133 -3.72 19.55 18.34
N GLY A 134 -4.63 20.54 18.27
CA GLY A 134 -5.40 21.01 19.42
C GLY A 134 -6.24 19.89 20.03
N LYS A 135 -7.03 19.18 19.21
CA LYS A 135 -7.86 18.05 19.65
C LYS A 135 -7.05 16.92 20.27
N ILE A 136 -5.91 16.56 19.67
CA ILE A 136 -5.01 15.54 20.21
C ILE A 136 -4.45 15.96 21.57
N SER A 137 -4.00 17.22 21.68
CA SER A 137 -3.54 17.78 22.94
C SER A 137 -4.63 17.75 24.01
N ASP A 138 -5.84 18.19 23.68
CA ASP A 138 -6.98 18.21 24.61
C ASP A 138 -7.36 16.80 25.08
N SER A 139 -7.38 15.82 24.18
CA SER A 139 -7.63 14.40 24.50
C SER A 139 -6.54 13.80 25.38
N ALA A 140 -5.28 14.19 25.20
CA ALA A 140 -4.16 13.73 26.04
C ALA A 140 -4.22 14.30 27.46
N PHE A 141 -4.62 15.57 27.62
CA PHE A 141 -4.82 16.19 28.94
C PHE A 141 -6.12 15.74 29.62
N ASN A 142 -7.16 15.43 28.84
CA ASN A 142 -8.47 15.01 29.34
C ASN A 142 -8.93 13.67 28.69
N PRO A 143 -8.44 12.52 29.17
CA PRO A 143 -8.75 11.21 28.58
C PRO A 143 -10.22 10.78 28.64
N LEU A 144 -11.02 11.34 29.56
CA LEU A 144 -12.42 10.98 29.78
C LEU A 144 -12.65 9.47 29.97
N GLY A 145 -11.69 8.76 30.57
CA GLY A 145 -11.76 7.31 30.82
C GLY A 145 -11.26 6.43 29.68
N ARG A 146 -10.84 7.01 28.55
CA ARG A 146 -10.15 6.31 27.45
C ARG A 146 -8.73 5.92 27.86
N ASN A 147 -8.24 4.80 27.36
CA ASN A 147 -6.85 4.38 27.58
C ASN A 147 -5.90 5.02 26.54
N SER A 148 -4.59 4.91 26.77
CA SER A 148 -3.59 5.53 25.90
C SER A 148 -3.62 5.02 24.45
N ASN A 149 -3.96 3.75 24.23
CA ASN A 149 -4.03 3.17 22.89
C ASN A 149 -5.21 3.74 22.11
N GLU A 150 -6.38 3.89 22.75
CA GLU A 150 -7.55 4.51 22.12
C GLU A 150 -7.29 5.96 21.69
N ILE A 151 -6.56 6.73 22.51
CA ILE A 151 -6.19 8.11 22.20
C ILE A 151 -5.17 8.16 21.05
N LEU A 152 -4.21 7.23 21.02
CA LEU A 152 -3.26 7.07 19.92
C LEU A 152 -3.97 6.73 18.61
N ASP A 153 -4.89 5.76 18.62
CA ASP A 153 -5.66 5.35 17.44
C ASP A 153 -6.51 6.52 16.90
N GLU A 154 -7.16 7.29 17.78
CA GLU A 154 -7.94 8.48 17.40
C GLU A 154 -7.06 9.58 16.79
N ALA A 155 -5.86 9.79 17.35
CA ALA A 155 -4.88 10.72 16.83
C ALA A 155 -4.37 10.31 15.45
N GLU A 156 -4.01 9.04 15.27
CA GLU A 156 -3.60 8.48 13.99
C GLU A 156 -4.70 8.64 12.93
N ARG A 157 -5.94 8.29 13.28
CA ARG A 157 -7.09 8.44 12.38
C ARG A 157 -7.32 9.89 11.96
N SER A 158 -7.24 10.83 12.91
CA SER A 158 -7.48 12.26 12.65
C SER A 158 -6.40 12.86 11.74
N VAL A 159 -5.13 12.50 11.96
CA VAL A 159 -4.02 12.92 11.08
C VAL A 159 -4.13 12.26 9.71
N PHE A 160 -4.55 11.01 9.66
CA PHE A 160 -4.70 10.26 8.41
C PHE A 160 -5.79 10.84 7.50
N GLN A 161 -6.92 11.30 8.06
CA GLN A 161 -7.98 11.96 7.29
C GLN A 161 -7.49 13.22 6.54
N ILE A 162 -6.57 13.98 7.14
CA ILE A 162 -5.94 15.13 6.47
C ILE A 162 -5.08 14.65 5.28
N ALA A 163 -4.37 13.53 5.44
CA ALA A 163 -3.50 12.97 4.42
C ALA A 163 -4.27 12.35 3.23
N GLU A 164 -5.41 11.70 3.47
CA GLU A 164 -6.26 11.15 2.39
C GLU A 164 -6.80 12.23 1.46
N ALA A 165 -7.07 13.43 1.99
CA ALA A 165 -7.53 14.56 1.19
C ALA A 165 -6.51 15.02 0.12
N ARG A 166 -5.24 14.58 0.20
CA ARG A 166 -4.18 14.85 -0.77
C ARG A 166 -4.14 13.86 -1.95
N VAL A 167 -4.75 12.68 -1.81
CA VAL A 167 -4.59 11.54 -2.75
C VAL A 167 -5.44 11.69 -4.02
N LYS A 168 -6.20 12.79 -4.18
CA LYS A 168 -6.98 13.03 -5.40
C LYS A 168 -6.14 13.34 -6.65
N GLU A 169 -4.90 13.81 -6.51
CA GLU A 169 -3.99 13.98 -7.66
C GLU A 169 -3.56 12.61 -8.19
N GLY A 170 -4.26 12.15 -9.24
CA GLY A 170 -4.03 10.85 -9.89
C GLY A 170 -5.19 9.86 -9.77
N SER A 171 -6.22 10.18 -8.97
CA SER A 171 -7.46 9.41 -8.91
C SER A 171 -8.54 10.06 -9.77
N GLY A 172 -8.85 9.45 -10.91
CA GLY A 172 -9.86 9.94 -11.85
C GLY A 172 -9.77 9.19 -13.18
N PRO A 173 -10.78 9.32 -14.06
CA PRO A 173 -10.72 8.74 -15.39
C PRO A 173 -9.55 9.35 -16.17
N GLN A 174 -8.60 8.50 -16.60
CA GLN A 174 -7.48 8.92 -17.43
C GLN A 174 -7.85 8.78 -18.91
N ALA A 175 -7.47 9.76 -19.74
CA ALA A 175 -7.60 9.65 -21.18
C ALA A 175 -6.77 8.46 -21.71
N ILE A 176 -7.30 7.77 -22.73
CA ILE A 176 -6.67 6.54 -23.24
C ILE A 176 -5.30 6.79 -23.91
N ASN A 177 -5.11 7.95 -24.54
CA ASN A 177 -3.89 8.24 -25.32
C ASN A 177 -2.60 8.24 -24.47
N PRO A 178 -2.52 8.94 -23.32
CA PRO A 178 -1.38 8.83 -22.41
C PRO A 178 -1.09 7.39 -21.96
N ILE A 179 -2.13 6.59 -21.70
CA ILE A 179 -1.99 5.20 -21.30
C ILE A 179 -1.38 4.38 -22.43
N LEU A 180 -1.87 4.54 -23.66
CA LEU A 180 -1.36 3.83 -24.83
C LEU A 180 0.11 4.15 -25.11
N ALA A 181 0.51 5.43 -25.00
CA ALA A 181 1.90 5.83 -25.19
C ALA A 181 2.83 5.19 -24.16
N LYS A 182 2.42 5.17 -22.88
CA LYS A 182 3.16 4.51 -21.80
C LYS A 182 3.26 3.00 -22.01
N THR A 183 2.16 2.36 -22.41
CA THR A 183 2.11 0.91 -22.67
C THR A 183 3.00 0.53 -23.86
N LEU A 184 2.99 1.32 -24.94
CA LEU A 184 3.84 1.05 -26.11
C LEU A 184 5.33 1.15 -25.74
N SER A 185 5.71 2.20 -25.01
CA SER A 185 7.09 2.37 -24.52
C SER A 185 7.53 1.17 -23.67
N ARG A 186 6.63 0.64 -22.83
CA ARG A 186 6.92 -0.55 -22.02
C ARG A 186 7.08 -1.82 -22.86
N ILE A 187 6.30 -1.98 -23.93
CA ILE A 187 6.43 -3.12 -24.85
C ILE A 187 7.77 -3.05 -25.60
N GLU A 188 8.18 -1.85 -26.04
CA GLU A 188 9.47 -1.64 -26.70
C GLU A 188 10.64 -1.99 -25.76
N GLU A 189 10.61 -1.52 -24.51
CA GLU A 189 11.62 -1.89 -23.50
C GLU A 189 11.75 -3.41 -23.31
N LEU A 190 10.62 -4.12 -23.24
CA LEU A 190 10.58 -5.58 -23.06
C LEU A 190 11.08 -6.32 -24.30
N PHE A 191 10.82 -5.79 -25.50
CA PHE A 191 11.32 -6.36 -26.74
C PHE A 191 12.85 -6.21 -26.86
N GLU A 192 13.40 -5.08 -26.42
CA GLU A 192 14.83 -4.80 -26.49
C GLU A 192 15.65 -5.52 -25.40
N SER A 193 15.09 -5.73 -24.20
CA SER A 193 15.81 -6.38 -23.11
C SER A 193 16.09 -7.87 -23.35
N GLY A 194 15.26 -8.54 -24.16
CA GLY A 194 15.34 -9.98 -24.41
C GLY A 194 15.09 -10.84 -23.15
N GLU A 195 14.63 -10.22 -22.05
CA GLU A 195 14.27 -10.91 -20.82
C GLU A 195 12.93 -11.63 -21.00
N GLN A 196 12.87 -12.90 -20.62
CA GLN A 196 11.62 -13.69 -20.73
C GLN A 196 10.57 -13.31 -19.67
N THR A 197 10.97 -12.64 -18.58
CA THR A 197 10.11 -12.30 -17.45
C THR A 197 9.86 -10.80 -17.37
N THR A 198 8.58 -10.40 -17.41
CA THR A 198 8.17 -8.99 -17.31
C THR A 198 8.08 -8.50 -15.86
N GLY A 199 7.88 -9.44 -14.92
CA GLY A 199 7.79 -9.19 -13.48
C GLY A 199 9.02 -9.68 -12.69
N LEU A 200 8.92 -9.60 -11.36
CA LEU A 200 9.96 -10.07 -10.44
C LEU A 200 10.07 -11.60 -10.49
N THR A 201 11.24 -12.13 -10.87
CA THR A 201 11.50 -13.58 -10.92
C THR A 201 11.23 -14.28 -9.57
N THR A 202 10.55 -15.42 -9.63
CA THR A 202 10.34 -16.31 -8.48
C THR A 202 11.59 -17.12 -8.13
N GLY A 203 12.52 -17.26 -9.08
CA GLY A 203 13.73 -18.08 -8.97
C GLY A 203 13.55 -19.51 -9.46
N PHE A 204 12.36 -19.85 -9.96
CA PHE A 204 12.03 -21.15 -10.56
C PHE A 204 11.63 -20.94 -12.00
N LYS A 205 12.38 -21.54 -12.95
CA LYS A 205 12.21 -21.28 -14.38
C LYS A 205 10.81 -21.64 -14.87
N ASP A 206 10.36 -22.84 -14.54
CA ASP A 206 9.06 -23.35 -14.99
C ASP A 206 7.89 -22.53 -14.42
N LEU A 207 8.06 -21.93 -13.24
CA LEU A 207 7.08 -21.03 -12.64
C LEU A 207 7.10 -19.65 -13.27
N ASP A 208 8.29 -19.12 -13.53
CA ASP A 208 8.47 -17.84 -14.20
C ASP A 208 7.96 -17.89 -15.64
N GLU A 209 8.08 -19.01 -16.34
CA GLU A 209 7.49 -19.22 -17.67
C GLU A 209 5.96 -19.19 -17.64
N GLN A 210 5.32 -19.81 -16.63
CA GLN A 210 3.86 -19.80 -16.51
C GLN A 210 3.29 -18.48 -16.00
N THR A 211 4.06 -17.74 -15.19
CA THR A 211 3.59 -16.50 -14.53
C THR A 211 4.12 -15.23 -15.18
N SER A 212 5.13 -15.32 -16.05
CA SER A 212 5.96 -14.20 -16.52
C SER A 212 6.64 -13.43 -15.37
N GLY A 213 6.91 -14.13 -14.26
CA GLY A 213 7.35 -13.55 -12.99
C GLY A 213 6.20 -12.91 -12.20
N MET A 214 6.50 -12.46 -10.98
CA MET A 214 5.55 -11.80 -10.09
C MET A 214 5.34 -10.35 -10.52
N GLN A 215 4.12 -10.03 -10.96
CA GLN A 215 3.81 -8.71 -11.48
C GLN A 215 3.69 -7.66 -10.36
N PRO A 216 4.14 -6.42 -10.60
CA PRO A 216 3.84 -5.29 -9.73
C PRO A 216 2.35 -5.16 -9.49
N SER A 217 1.95 -4.82 -8.26
CA SER A 217 0.55 -4.66 -7.84
C SER A 217 -0.29 -5.93 -7.72
N ASP A 218 0.27 -7.12 -7.95
CA ASP A 218 -0.45 -8.38 -7.77
C ASP A 218 -0.45 -8.85 -6.31
N LEU A 219 -1.61 -9.40 -5.90
CA LEU A 219 -1.77 -10.18 -4.68
C LEU A 219 -1.66 -11.66 -5.05
N ILE A 220 -0.60 -12.29 -4.57
CA ILE A 220 -0.25 -13.67 -4.81
C ILE A 220 -0.52 -14.47 -3.54
N ILE A 221 -1.43 -15.44 -3.61
CA ILE A 221 -1.74 -16.31 -2.49
C ILE A 221 -0.98 -17.62 -2.64
N VAL A 222 -0.20 -17.98 -1.61
CA VAL A 222 0.43 -19.31 -1.52
C VAL A 222 -0.24 -20.08 -0.40
N ALA A 223 -0.89 -21.17 -0.74
CA ALA A 223 -1.69 -21.97 0.17
C ALA A 223 -1.30 -23.44 0.17
N GLY A 224 -1.78 -24.17 1.18
CA GLY A 224 -1.32 -25.55 1.43
C GLY A 224 -1.59 -25.98 2.87
N ARG A 225 -1.59 -27.29 3.11
CA ARG A 225 -1.76 -27.85 4.46
C ARG A 225 -0.52 -27.58 5.33
N PRO A 226 -0.63 -27.68 6.67
CA PRO A 226 0.53 -27.61 7.56
C PRO A 226 1.63 -28.58 7.10
N SER A 227 2.89 -28.20 7.31
CA SER A 227 4.07 -29.01 6.96
C SER A 227 4.30 -29.31 5.47
N MET A 228 3.48 -28.78 4.56
CA MET A 228 3.68 -28.94 3.09
C MET A 228 4.83 -28.10 2.53
N GLY A 229 5.41 -27.19 3.32
CA GLY A 229 6.55 -26.36 2.87
C GLY A 229 6.17 -24.97 2.33
N LYS A 230 4.97 -24.45 2.63
CA LYS A 230 4.53 -23.09 2.23
C LYS A 230 5.52 -21.99 2.59
N THR A 231 5.90 -21.90 3.87
CA THR A 231 6.86 -20.90 4.35
C THR A 231 8.21 -21.09 3.68
N THR A 232 8.65 -22.33 3.49
CA THR A 232 9.91 -22.64 2.78
C THR A 232 9.88 -22.13 1.34
N PHE A 233 8.82 -22.44 0.60
CA PHE A 233 8.63 -21.98 -0.78
C PHE A 233 8.65 -20.45 -0.88
N ALA A 234 7.87 -19.78 -0.02
CA ALA A 234 7.81 -18.33 0.00
C ALA A 234 9.13 -17.66 0.41
N MET A 235 9.86 -18.25 1.36
CA MET A 235 11.18 -17.76 1.74
C MET A 235 12.22 -17.97 0.63
N ASN A 236 12.14 -19.04 -0.16
CA ASN A 236 13.03 -19.19 -1.32
C ASN A 236 12.74 -18.14 -2.41
N ILE A 237 11.48 -17.75 -2.60
CA ILE A 237 11.11 -16.60 -3.46
C ILE A 237 11.71 -15.29 -2.90
N VAL A 238 11.60 -15.06 -1.59
CA VAL A 238 12.19 -13.89 -0.90
C VAL A 238 13.72 -13.86 -1.08
N GLU A 239 14.39 -15.00 -0.91
CA GLU A 239 15.84 -15.15 -1.14
C GLU A 239 16.21 -14.74 -2.57
N ASN A 240 15.48 -15.24 -3.56
CA ASN A 240 15.73 -14.92 -4.96
C ASN A 240 15.50 -13.43 -5.27
N ALA A 241 14.40 -12.86 -4.79
CA ALA A 241 14.06 -11.45 -4.98
C ALA A 241 15.14 -10.51 -4.40
N LEU A 242 15.65 -10.86 -3.21
CA LEU A 242 16.69 -10.10 -2.52
C LEU A 242 18.05 -10.15 -3.23
N ILE A 243 18.38 -11.32 -3.80
CA ILE A 243 19.64 -11.52 -4.52
C ILE A 243 19.61 -10.83 -5.89
N SER A 244 18.49 -10.93 -6.61
CA SER A 244 18.35 -10.49 -8.01
C SER A 244 18.17 -8.98 -8.18
N THR A 245 17.40 -8.31 -7.31
CA THR A 245 16.97 -6.92 -7.58
C THR A 245 17.67 -5.86 -6.76
N GLY A 246 18.21 -6.21 -5.59
CA GLY A 246 18.75 -5.22 -4.65
C GLY A 246 17.72 -4.23 -4.10
N THR A 247 16.42 -4.46 -4.35
CA THR A 247 15.33 -3.64 -3.82
C THR A 247 14.89 -4.14 -2.43
N PRO A 248 14.29 -3.27 -1.59
CA PRO A 248 13.83 -3.68 -0.27
C PRO A 248 12.80 -4.80 -0.33
N VAL A 249 13.00 -5.84 0.48
CA VAL A 249 12.05 -6.95 0.65
C VAL A 249 11.58 -6.97 2.10
N LEU A 250 10.26 -7.02 2.30
CA LEU A 250 9.64 -7.04 3.61
C LEU A 250 9.00 -8.40 3.88
N VAL A 251 9.21 -8.93 5.07
CA VAL A 251 8.63 -10.20 5.55
C VAL A 251 7.91 -9.94 6.86
N PHE A 252 6.59 -10.09 6.86
CA PHE A 252 5.76 -10.04 8.06
C PHE A 252 5.42 -11.45 8.51
N SER A 253 6.00 -11.89 9.63
CA SER A 253 5.91 -13.27 10.11
C SER A 253 5.18 -13.34 11.45
N MET A 254 3.91 -13.69 11.43
CA MET A 254 3.07 -13.80 12.63
C MET A 254 3.08 -15.21 13.21
N GLU A 255 3.49 -16.23 12.44
CA GLU A 255 3.58 -17.62 12.92
C GLU A 255 4.97 -17.92 13.50
N MET A 256 6.02 -17.38 12.91
CA MET A 256 7.41 -17.71 13.26
C MET A 256 8.23 -16.49 13.69
N PRO A 257 9.13 -16.63 14.67
CA PRO A 257 10.01 -15.55 15.04
C PRO A 257 11.09 -15.31 13.97
N ALA A 258 11.61 -14.08 13.93
CA ALA A 258 12.52 -13.63 12.86
C ALA A 258 13.83 -14.44 12.80
N ASP A 259 14.37 -14.84 13.95
CA ASP A 259 15.58 -15.67 14.05
C ASP A 259 15.40 -17.05 13.43
N ALA A 260 14.22 -17.67 13.61
CA ALA A 260 13.90 -18.96 13.01
C ALA A 260 13.82 -18.89 11.48
N LEU A 261 13.31 -17.78 10.93
CA LEU A 261 13.32 -17.54 9.49
C LEU A 261 14.74 -17.31 8.97
N ALA A 262 15.54 -16.51 9.66
CA ALA A 262 16.94 -16.27 9.30
C ALA A 262 17.76 -17.57 9.28
N MET A 263 17.58 -18.46 10.27
CA MET A 263 18.25 -19.77 10.28
C MET A 263 17.87 -20.64 9.08
N ARG A 264 16.61 -20.57 8.62
CA ARG A 264 16.17 -21.28 7.41
C ARG A 264 16.79 -20.73 6.15
N MET A 265 16.86 -19.41 6.03
CA MET A 265 17.54 -18.77 4.90
C MET A 265 19.02 -19.15 4.83
N LEU A 266 19.72 -19.15 5.97
CA LEU A 266 21.12 -19.58 6.05
C LEU A 266 21.29 -21.05 5.64
N SER A 267 20.37 -21.92 6.06
CA SER A 267 20.37 -23.33 5.69
C SER A 267 20.11 -23.53 4.19
N SER A 268 19.18 -22.78 3.60
CA SER A 268 18.87 -22.81 2.16
C SER A 268 20.03 -22.30 1.31
N LEU A 269 20.57 -21.13 1.63
CA LEU A 269 21.66 -20.49 0.87
C LEU A 269 22.97 -21.25 1.02
N GLY A 270 23.31 -21.69 2.24
CA GLY A 270 24.51 -22.49 2.51
C GLY A 270 24.36 -23.95 2.08
N ARG A 271 23.14 -24.42 1.80
CA ARG A 271 22.78 -25.83 1.58
C ARG A 271 23.25 -26.71 2.75
N ILE A 272 23.06 -26.24 3.98
CA ILE A 272 23.47 -26.90 5.23
C ILE A 272 22.22 -27.50 5.89
N ASP A 273 22.36 -28.68 6.52
CA ASP A 273 21.25 -29.31 7.21
C ASP A 273 20.67 -28.39 8.30
N GLN A 274 19.37 -28.10 8.20
CA GLN A 274 18.64 -27.23 9.13
C GLN A 274 18.77 -27.68 10.59
N THR A 275 18.84 -28.99 10.83
CA THR A 275 18.99 -29.57 12.16
C THR A 275 20.37 -29.28 12.73
N LYS A 276 21.41 -29.31 11.89
CA LYS A 276 22.78 -28.94 12.28
C LYS A 276 22.87 -27.46 12.62
N VAL A 277 22.32 -26.59 11.76
CA VAL A 277 22.31 -25.13 11.96
C VAL A 277 21.58 -24.77 13.25
N ARG A 278 20.34 -25.27 13.43
CA ARG A 278 19.54 -25.02 14.63
C ARG A 278 20.18 -25.59 15.90
N GLY A 279 20.83 -26.74 15.79
CA GLY A 279 21.48 -27.41 16.92
C GLY A 279 22.89 -26.92 17.24
N GLY A 280 23.47 -26.03 16.41
CA GLY A 280 24.86 -25.59 16.52
C GLY A 280 25.90 -26.70 16.30
N LYS A 281 25.50 -27.84 15.71
CA LYS A 281 26.36 -29.02 15.48
C LYS A 281 26.90 -29.01 14.05
N LEU A 282 27.66 -27.96 13.72
CA LEU A 282 28.27 -27.78 12.40
C LEU A 282 29.60 -28.54 12.32
N GLU A 283 29.85 -29.19 11.19
CA GLU A 283 31.13 -29.81 10.88
C GLU A 283 32.12 -28.77 10.31
N GLU A 284 33.41 -29.11 10.21
CA GLU A 284 34.44 -28.19 9.68
C GLU A 284 34.09 -27.67 8.27
N ASP A 285 33.49 -28.51 7.43
CA ASP A 285 33.08 -28.16 6.06
C ASP A 285 31.79 -27.31 6.00
N ASP A 286 30.99 -27.28 7.08
CA ASP A 286 29.76 -26.48 7.14
C ASP A 286 30.07 -24.99 7.39
N TRP A 287 31.16 -24.68 8.11
CA TRP A 287 31.53 -23.30 8.48
C TRP A 287 31.83 -22.39 7.29
N PRO A 288 32.62 -22.80 6.27
CA PRO A 288 32.82 -22.01 5.07
C PRO A 288 31.50 -21.69 4.36
N ARG A 289 30.61 -22.68 4.23
CA ARG A 289 29.31 -22.54 3.55
C ARG A 289 28.38 -21.60 4.29
N LEU A 290 28.36 -21.66 5.63
CA LEU A 290 27.59 -20.76 6.47
C LEU A 290 28.11 -19.33 6.34
N THR A 291 29.43 -19.17 6.36
CA THR A 291 30.08 -17.86 6.20
C THR A 291 29.76 -17.22 4.84
N SER A 292 29.76 -18.02 3.77
CA SER A 292 29.32 -17.59 2.44
C SER A 292 27.85 -17.17 2.44
N ALA A 293 26.96 -17.95 3.06
CA ALA A 293 25.54 -17.62 3.16
C ALA A 293 25.28 -16.31 3.94
N VAL A 294 25.97 -16.10 5.06
CA VAL A 294 25.92 -14.84 5.83
C VAL A 294 26.40 -13.68 4.95
N SER A 295 27.47 -13.87 4.19
CA SER A 295 28.02 -12.82 3.32
C SER A 295 27.08 -12.44 2.19
N LEU A 296 26.25 -13.38 1.69
CA LEU A 296 25.23 -13.09 0.67
C LEU A 296 24.07 -12.24 1.19
N LEU A 297 23.72 -12.41 2.47
CA LEU A 297 22.63 -11.68 3.13
C LEU A 297 23.10 -10.36 3.76
N LYS A 298 24.37 -10.26 4.10
CA LYS A 298 24.93 -9.08 4.72
C LYS A 298 24.71 -7.86 3.81
N ASP A 299 24.30 -6.74 4.42
CA ASP A 299 24.04 -5.46 3.76
C ASP A 299 22.91 -5.48 2.73
N LYS A 300 22.15 -6.58 2.61
CA LYS A 300 20.95 -6.65 1.78
C LYS A 300 19.76 -5.97 2.48
N PRO A 301 18.87 -5.28 1.74
CA PRO A 301 17.73 -4.55 2.31
C PRO A 301 16.55 -5.50 2.63
N LEU A 302 16.78 -6.48 3.51
CA LEU A 302 15.77 -7.39 4.01
C LEU A 302 15.26 -6.93 5.37
N TYR A 303 13.95 -6.77 5.50
CA TYR A 303 13.29 -6.37 6.74
C TYR A 303 12.32 -7.45 7.18
N ILE A 304 12.56 -8.03 8.36
CA ILE A 304 11.67 -9.04 8.97
C ILE A 304 11.00 -8.43 10.19
N ASP A 305 9.68 -8.57 10.24
CA ASP A 305 8.84 -8.10 11.34
C ASP A 305 8.01 -9.27 11.85
N ASP A 306 8.29 -9.73 13.06
CA ASP A 306 7.64 -10.88 13.69
C ASP A 306 6.56 -10.50 14.71
N THR A 307 6.01 -9.28 14.59
CA THR A 307 4.92 -8.81 15.45
C THR A 307 3.67 -9.67 15.27
N PRO A 308 3.14 -10.31 16.33
CA PRO A 308 1.95 -11.16 16.22
C PRO A 308 0.68 -10.33 16.05
N GLY A 309 -0.30 -10.85 15.30
CA GLY A 309 -1.64 -10.27 15.23
C GLY A 309 -1.73 -8.91 14.53
N LEU A 310 -0.74 -8.55 13.71
CA LEU A 310 -0.65 -7.25 13.05
C LEU A 310 -1.88 -7.00 12.16
N SER A 311 -2.40 -5.78 12.20
CA SER A 311 -3.48 -5.34 11.30
C SER A 311 -2.96 -4.93 9.92
N PRO A 312 -3.79 -5.00 8.86
CA PRO A 312 -3.41 -4.52 7.54
C PRO A 312 -3.00 -3.04 7.53
N THR A 313 -3.61 -2.22 8.39
CA THR A 313 -3.30 -0.79 8.52
C THR A 313 -1.91 -0.55 9.09
N GLU A 314 -1.54 -1.25 10.16
CA GLU A 314 -0.21 -1.16 10.76
C GLU A 314 0.86 -1.68 9.79
N MET A 315 0.59 -2.82 9.13
CA MET A 315 1.46 -3.38 8.10
C MET A 315 1.70 -2.36 6.97
N ARG A 316 0.65 -1.71 6.47
CA ARG A 316 0.74 -0.66 5.45
C ARG A 316 1.60 0.51 5.93
N SER A 317 1.41 0.98 7.16
CA SER A 317 2.19 2.07 7.74
C SER A 317 3.68 1.74 7.81
N ARG A 318 4.02 0.53 8.27
CA ARG A 318 5.41 0.02 8.32
C ARG A 318 6.02 -0.12 6.93
N ALA A 319 5.27 -0.68 5.98
CA ALA A 319 5.71 -0.81 4.59
C ALA A 319 5.99 0.57 3.95
N ARG A 320 5.08 1.54 4.11
CA ARG A 320 5.28 2.92 3.64
C ARG A 320 6.53 3.57 4.23
N ARG A 321 6.84 3.33 5.51
CA ARG A 321 8.04 3.87 6.14
C ARG A 321 9.30 3.37 5.43
N ILE A 322 9.41 2.06 5.24
CA ILE A 322 10.55 1.45 4.55
C ILE A 322 10.63 1.92 3.10
N ALA A 323 9.49 2.00 2.39
CA ALA A 323 9.46 2.54 1.03
C ALA A 323 10.02 3.97 0.97
N ARG A 324 9.60 4.86 1.88
CA ARG A 324 10.11 6.25 1.94
C ARG A 324 11.61 6.34 2.20
N GLU A 325 12.15 5.43 3.01
CA GLU A 325 13.59 5.35 3.29
C GLU A 325 14.40 4.81 2.10
N ASN A 326 13.73 4.23 1.09
CA ASN A 326 14.33 3.57 -0.06
C ASN A 326 13.71 4.05 -1.39
N ASP A 327 13.66 5.38 -1.60
CA ASP A 327 13.21 6.02 -2.86
C ASP A 327 11.80 5.64 -3.32
N GLY A 328 10.92 5.30 -2.39
CA GLY A 328 9.54 4.89 -2.65
C GLY A 328 9.40 3.48 -3.22
N LYS A 329 10.46 2.65 -3.21
CA LYS A 329 10.48 1.33 -3.84
C LYS A 329 10.43 0.20 -2.83
N ILE A 330 9.61 -0.80 -3.13
CA ILE A 330 9.63 -2.11 -2.49
C ILE A 330 9.61 -3.16 -3.59
N GLY A 331 10.48 -4.16 -3.48
CA GLY A 331 10.55 -5.27 -4.44
C GLY A 331 9.46 -6.31 -4.21
N LEU A 332 9.28 -6.71 -2.95
CA LEU A 332 8.36 -7.78 -2.57
C LEU A 332 7.92 -7.59 -1.11
N ILE A 333 6.66 -7.88 -0.84
CA ILE A 333 6.15 -8.02 0.53
C ILE A 333 5.64 -9.44 0.72
N MET A 334 6.09 -10.10 1.78
CA MET A 334 5.65 -11.44 2.17
C MET A 334 4.91 -11.39 3.52
N VAL A 335 3.80 -12.13 3.64
CA VAL A 335 2.99 -12.22 4.87
C VAL A 335 2.76 -13.69 5.25
N ASP A 336 3.24 -14.11 6.43
CA ASP A 336 3.08 -15.47 6.97
C ASP A 336 2.32 -15.46 8.31
N TYR A 337 1.04 -15.82 8.38
CA TYR A 337 0.08 -16.06 7.30
C TYR A 337 -1.18 -15.21 7.58
N LEU A 338 -1.95 -14.93 6.52
CA LEU A 338 -3.02 -13.92 6.56
C LEU A 338 -4.07 -14.20 7.64
N GLN A 339 -4.35 -15.47 7.96
CA GLN A 339 -5.31 -15.83 9.01
C GLN A 339 -4.78 -15.64 10.45
N LEU A 340 -3.61 -15.04 10.67
CA LEU A 340 -3.20 -14.52 11.98
C LEU A 340 -3.41 -13.02 12.14
N MET A 341 -3.66 -12.30 11.04
CA MET A 341 -3.97 -10.87 11.08
C MET A 341 -5.28 -10.62 11.80
N ARG A 342 -5.35 -9.45 12.45
CA ARG A 342 -6.52 -8.97 13.20
C ARG A 342 -6.93 -7.60 12.71
N VAL A 343 -8.24 -7.39 12.58
CA VAL A 343 -8.80 -6.07 12.33
C VAL A 343 -9.46 -5.55 13.62
N PRO A 344 -8.95 -4.47 14.23
CA PRO A 344 -9.55 -3.89 15.43
C PRO A 344 -11.01 -3.50 15.20
N GLY A 345 -11.89 -3.83 16.16
CA GLY A 345 -13.29 -3.42 16.13
C GLY A 345 -14.22 -4.21 15.20
N ASN A 346 -13.73 -5.25 14.52
CA ASN A 346 -14.59 -6.08 13.66
C ASN A 346 -15.43 -7.06 14.49
N THR A 347 -16.76 -6.91 14.45
CA THR A 347 -17.74 -7.78 15.13
C THR A 347 -18.46 -8.75 14.18
N GLU A 348 -18.22 -8.68 12.87
CA GLU A 348 -19.01 -9.35 11.83
C GLU A 348 -18.55 -10.79 11.51
N GLY A 349 -17.69 -11.36 12.36
CA GLY A 349 -17.21 -12.73 12.27
C GLY A 349 -15.98 -12.90 11.36
N ARG A 350 -15.32 -14.06 11.49
CA ARG A 350 -13.98 -14.27 10.89
C ARG A 350 -13.96 -14.17 9.37
N THR A 351 -15.00 -14.61 8.67
CA THR A 351 -15.08 -14.54 7.21
C THR A 351 -15.07 -13.09 6.71
N ALA A 352 -15.80 -12.19 7.38
CA ALA A 352 -15.82 -10.78 7.03
C ALA A 352 -14.45 -10.12 7.27
N GLU A 353 -13.83 -10.45 8.41
CA GLU A 353 -12.48 -9.98 8.77
C GLU A 353 -11.43 -10.40 7.72
N ILE A 354 -11.43 -11.66 7.30
CA ILE A 354 -10.54 -12.15 6.24
C ILE A 354 -10.81 -11.46 4.90
N SER A 355 -12.07 -11.17 4.60
CA SER A 355 -12.45 -10.44 3.37
C SER A 355 -11.94 -9.01 3.37
N GLU A 356 -11.89 -8.36 4.52
CA GLU A 356 -11.30 -7.03 4.68
C GLU A 356 -9.78 -7.06 4.58
N ILE A 357 -9.13 -8.06 5.21
CA ILE A 357 -7.68 -8.27 5.13
C ILE A 357 -7.26 -8.46 3.67
N SER A 358 -7.92 -9.36 2.94
CA SER A 358 -7.64 -9.66 1.53
C SER A 358 -7.71 -8.41 0.65
N ARG A 359 -8.80 -7.64 0.74
CA ARG A 359 -8.96 -6.37 0.02
C ARG A 359 -7.89 -5.34 0.39
N SER A 360 -7.54 -5.25 1.67
CA SER A 360 -6.51 -4.35 2.16
C SER A 360 -5.13 -4.71 1.60
N LEU A 361 -4.78 -6.00 1.57
CA LEU A 361 -3.52 -6.49 0.99
C LEU A 361 -3.44 -6.18 -0.51
N LYS A 362 -4.53 -6.38 -1.27
CA LYS A 362 -4.58 -5.97 -2.69
C LYS A 362 -4.44 -4.45 -2.86
N GLY A 363 -5.02 -3.68 -1.94
CA GLY A 363 -4.84 -2.22 -1.89
C GLY A 363 -3.38 -1.83 -1.67
N ILE A 364 -2.70 -2.47 -0.71
CA ILE A 364 -1.27 -2.28 -0.42
C ILE A 364 -0.42 -2.61 -1.67
N ALA A 365 -0.70 -3.75 -2.33
CA ALA A 365 0.03 -4.15 -3.53
C ALA A 365 -0.04 -3.07 -4.62
N LYS A 366 -1.24 -2.57 -4.92
CA LYS A 366 -1.47 -1.50 -5.91
C LYS A 366 -0.80 -0.19 -5.52
N GLU A 367 -0.92 0.20 -4.25
CA GLU A 367 -0.41 1.46 -3.76
C GLU A 367 1.12 1.51 -3.81
N LEU A 368 1.78 0.45 -3.35
CA LEU A 368 3.24 0.34 -3.32
C LEU A 368 3.82 -0.17 -4.64
N SER A 369 2.96 -0.51 -5.62
CA SER A 369 3.35 -1.04 -6.92
C SER A 369 4.32 -2.21 -6.83
N CYS A 370 4.09 -3.12 -5.88
CA CYS A 370 4.94 -4.29 -5.65
C CYS A 370 4.08 -5.57 -5.48
N PRO A 371 4.61 -6.75 -5.84
CA PRO A 371 3.95 -8.01 -5.53
C PRO A 371 3.82 -8.22 -4.01
N VAL A 372 2.66 -8.69 -3.58
CA VAL A 372 2.38 -9.10 -2.20
C VAL A 372 2.12 -10.61 -2.18
N VAL A 373 3.01 -11.38 -1.57
CA VAL A 373 2.87 -12.83 -1.38
C VAL A 373 2.30 -13.10 0.01
N ALA A 374 1.04 -13.50 0.08
CA ALA A 374 0.38 -13.81 1.35
C ALA A 374 0.16 -15.32 1.50
N LEU A 375 0.63 -15.88 2.61
CA LEU A 375 0.44 -17.28 2.92
C LEU A 375 -0.96 -17.51 3.48
N SER A 376 -1.56 -18.63 3.09
CA SER A 376 -2.90 -19.02 3.52
C SER A 376 -2.94 -20.49 3.92
N GLN A 377 -3.69 -20.80 4.97
CA GLN A 377 -3.98 -22.18 5.34
C GLN A 377 -5.27 -22.69 4.67
N LEU A 378 -5.31 -23.99 4.40
CA LEU A 378 -6.48 -24.67 3.83
C LEU A 378 -7.36 -25.28 4.92
N ASN A 379 -8.64 -25.50 4.61
CA ASN A 379 -9.59 -26.21 5.46
C ASN A 379 -9.15 -27.67 5.70
N ARG A 380 -9.52 -28.22 6.87
CA ARG A 380 -9.23 -29.62 7.22
C ARG A 380 -10.07 -30.63 6.42
N SER A 381 -11.21 -30.21 5.87
CA SER A 381 -12.10 -31.06 5.05
C SER A 381 -11.40 -31.65 3.81
N LEU A 382 -10.35 -30.99 3.31
CA LEU A 382 -9.48 -31.52 2.25
C LEU A 382 -8.96 -32.92 2.60
N GLU A 383 -8.63 -33.18 3.87
CA GLU A 383 -8.11 -34.47 4.34
C GLU A 383 -9.15 -35.59 4.31
N GLN A 384 -10.41 -35.32 4.00
CA GLN A 384 -11.45 -36.34 3.84
C GLN A 384 -11.66 -36.74 2.38
N ARG A 385 -11.19 -35.94 1.43
CA ARG A 385 -11.36 -36.22 -0.01
C ARG A 385 -10.43 -37.35 -0.47
N PRO A 386 -10.82 -38.19 -1.45
CA PRO A 386 -9.91 -39.17 -2.02
C PRO A 386 -8.67 -38.52 -2.65
N ASN A 387 -8.88 -37.47 -3.44
CA ASN A 387 -7.79 -36.64 -3.98
C ASN A 387 -7.47 -35.50 -3.00
N LYS A 388 -6.23 -35.47 -2.52
CA LYS A 388 -5.73 -34.48 -1.55
C LYS A 388 -5.14 -33.24 -2.21
N ARG A 389 -5.10 -33.16 -3.55
CA ARG A 389 -4.65 -31.96 -4.26
C ARG A 389 -5.60 -30.79 -3.96
N PRO A 390 -5.09 -29.66 -3.45
CA PRO A 390 -5.91 -28.50 -3.14
C PRO A 390 -6.57 -27.88 -4.37
N VAL A 391 -7.75 -27.29 -4.17
CA VAL A 391 -8.46 -26.45 -5.13
C VAL A 391 -8.91 -25.15 -4.44
N ASN A 392 -9.36 -24.15 -5.20
CA ASN A 392 -9.72 -22.84 -4.65
C ASN A 392 -10.75 -22.89 -3.51
N SER A 393 -11.71 -23.81 -3.58
CA SER A 393 -12.72 -24.00 -2.52
C SER A 393 -12.16 -24.52 -1.19
N ASP A 394 -10.92 -25.04 -1.17
CA ASP A 394 -10.26 -25.48 0.05
C ASP A 394 -9.62 -24.34 0.85
N LEU A 395 -9.48 -23.15 0.28
CA LEU A 395 -9.01 -21.99 1.01
C LEU A 395 -9.92 -21.79 2.24
N ARG A 396 -9.30 -21.48 3.39
CA ARG A 396 -10.08 -21.25 4.61
C ARG A 396 -10.73 -19.88 4.56
N GLU A 397 -12.03 -19.81 4.86
CA GLU A 397 -12.79 -18.55 4.93
C GLU A 397 -12.72 -17.78 3.57
N SER A 398 -12.84 -18.51 2.45
CA SER A 398 -12.18 -18.24 1.16
C SER A 398 -12.81 -17.32 0.13
N GLY A 399 -14.10 -17.00 0.23
CA GLY A 399 -14.82 -16.38 -0.90
C GLY A 399 -14.17 -15.09 -1.40
N ALA A 400 -13.73 -14.23 -0.49
CA ALA A 400 -13.06 -12.96 -0.85
C ALA A 400 -11.59 -13.15 -1.25
N ILE A 401 -10.85 -14.04 -0.57
CA ILE A 401 -9.44 -14.33 -0.92
C ILE A 401 -9.36 -14.78 -2.38
N GLU A 402 -10.24 -15.72 -2.77
CA GLU A 402 -10.28 -16.22 -4.13
C GLU A 402 -10.58 -15.10 -5.13
N GLN A 403 -11.49 -14.18 -4.82
CA GLN A 403 -11.87 -13.09 -5.73
C GLN A 403 -10.76 -12.05 -5.88
N ASP A 404 -10.19 -11.60 -4.76
CA ASP A 404 -9.24 -10.48 -4.73
C ASP A 404 -7.86 -10.86 -5.27
N ALA A 405 -7.42 -12.11 -5.07
CA ALA A 405 -6.13 -12.58 -5.53
C ALA A 405 -6.01 -12.53 -7.06
N ASP A 406 -4.80 -12.24 -7.55
CA ASP A 406 -4.47 -12.30 -8.98
C ASP A 406 -3.91 -13.68 -9.33
N VAL A 407 -3.08 -14.24 -8.44
CA VAL A 407 -2.51 -15.58 -8.55
C VAL A 407 -2.78 -16.37 -7.28
N ILE A 408 -3.19 -17.63 -7.41
CA ILE A 408 -3.32 -18.57 -6.29
C ILE A 408 -2.51 -19.82 -6.62
N MET A 409 -1.53 -20.10 -5.78
CA MET A 409 -0.66 -21.27 -5.85
C MET A 409 -0.90 -22.18 -4.65
N PHE A 410 -0.99 -23.48 -4.89
CA PHE A 410 -1.07 -24.49 -3.85
C PHE A 410 0.19 -25.34 -3.82
N VAL A 411 0.77 -25.50 -2.63
CA VAL A 411 1.89 -26.42 -2.40
C VAL A 411 1.32 -27.77 -1.98
N TYR A 412 1.59 -28.79 -2.79
CA TYR A 412 1.23 -30.19 -2.53
C TYR A 412 2.47 -31.07 -2.59
N ARG A 413 2.60 -31.98 -1.61
CA ARG A 413 3.66 -32.99 -1.57
C ARG A 413 3.03 -34.33 -1.30
N ASP A 414 3.12 -35.22 -2.27
CA ASP A 414 2.45 -36.53 -2.20
C ASP A 414 3.03 -37.40 -1.08
N GLU A 415 4.35 -37.31 -0.86
CA GLU A 415 5.08 -38.07 0.17
C GLU A 415 4.60 -37.80 1.61
N VAL A 416 3.90 -36.69 1.86
CA VAL A 416 3.33 -36.37 3.18
C VAL A 416 2.08 -37.20 3.46
N TYR A 417 1.36 -37.62 2.42
CA TYR A 417 0.17 -38.45 2.53
C TYR A 417 0.42 -39.92 2.19
N ASN A 418 1.39 -40.20 1.31
CA ASN A 418 1.69 -41.52 0.77
C ASN A 418 3.18 -41.84 0.96
N GLU A 419 3.51 -42.62 1.98
CA GLU A 419 4.91 -42.95 2.31
C GLU A 419 5.65 -43.73 1.20
N ASP A 420 4.92 -44.46 0.37
CA ASP A 420 5.46 -45.29 -0.72
C ASP A 420 5.37 -44.64 -2.11
N THR A 421 5.04 -43.34 -2.17
CA THR A 421 4.92 -42.62 -3.45
C THR A 421 6.23 -42.69 -4.26
N PRO A 422 6.16 -42.83 -5.60
CA PRO A 422 7.34 -42.69 -6.46
C PRO A 422 7.87 -41.25 -6.49
N ASP A 423 7.03 -40.25 -6.18
CA ASP A 423 7.34 -38.82 -6.28
C ASP A 423 8.01 -38.26 -5.00
N LYS A 424 8.87 -39.06 -4.34
CA LYS A 424 9.57 -38.62 -3.12
C LYS A 424 10.49 -37.45 -3.39
N GLY A 425 10.43 -36.44 -2.52
CA GLY A 425 11.16 -35.20 -2.68
C GLY A 425 10.68 -34.33 -3.84
N ILE A 426 9.53 -34.63 -4.46
CA ILE A 426 8.90 -33.77 -5.47
C ILE A 426 7.72 -33.04 -4.83
N ALA A 427 7.64 -31.73 -5.09
CA ALA A 427 6.52 -30.90 -4.71
C ALA A 427 5.82 -30.36 -5.96
N GLU A 428 4.50 -30.44 -5.95
CA GLU A 428 3.64 -29.82 -6.95
C GLU A 428 3.27 -28.42 -6.49
N ILE A 429 3.53 -27.42 -7.35
CA ILE A 429 3.02 -26.07 -7.24
C ILE A 429 1.86 -25.95 -8.22
N ILE A 430 0.65 -26.05 -7.69
CA ILE A 430 -0.59 -26.05 -8.47
C ILE A 430 -1.08 -24.60 -8.57
N ILE A 431 -1.07 -24.02 -9.75
CA ILE A 431 -1.64 -22.70 -10.05
C ILE A 431 -3.15 -22.88 -10.21
N GLY A 432 -3.91 -22.69 -9.12
CA GLY A 432 -5.37 -22.82 -9.12
C GLY A 432 -6.10 -21.59 -9.65
N LYS A 433 -5.43 -20.44 -9.68
CA LYS A 433 -5.93 -19.21 -10.30
C LYS A 433 -4.75 -18.39 -10.83
N GLN A 434 -4.92 -17.85 -12.03
CA GLN A 434 -4.00 -16.88 -12.63
C GLN A 434 -4.84 -15.96 -13.52
N ARG A 435 -4.86 -14.66 -13.23
CA ARG A 435 -5.66 -13.68 -13.99
C ARG A 435 -5.08 -13.37 -15.37
N ASN A 436 -3.75 -13.39 -15.49
CA ASN A 436 -3.04 -12.86 -16.66
C ASN A 436 -2.28 -13.93 -17.45
N GLY A 437 -2.64 -15.21 -17.26
CA GLY A 437 -1.87 -16.34 -17.79
C GLY A 437 -2.58 -17.68 -17.57
N PRO A 438 -1.96 -18.79 -17.99
CA PRO A 438 -2.54 -20.12 -17.84
C PRO A 438 -2.56 -20.59 -16.38
N ILE A 439 -3.50 -21.48 -16.08
CA ILE A 439 -3.42 -22.36 -14.92
C ILE A 439 -2.60 -23.60 -15.26
N GLY A 440 -2.07 -24.28 -14.25
CA GLY A 440 -1.22 -25.44 -14.49
C GLY A 440 -0.66 -26.01 -13.19
N THR A 441 0.11 -27.08 -13.31
CA THR A 441 0.90 -27.63 -12.21
C THR A 441 2.35 -27.67 -12.62
N ILE A 442 3.21 -27.15 -11.76
CA ILE A 442 4.66 -27.19 -11.93
C ILE A 442 5.22 -28.14 -10.87
N ARG A 443 6.29 -28.85 -11.20
CA ARG A 443 6.96 -29.75 -10.28
C ARG A 443 8.32 -29.20 -9.92
N LEU A 444 8.61 -29.13 -8.63
CA LEU A 444 9.88 -28.68 -8.08
C LEU A 444 10.46 -29.77 -7.18
N ALA A 445 11.79 -29.84 -7.09
CA ALA A 445 12.46 -30.66 -6.08
C ALA A 445 12.35 -29.99 -4.71
N PHE A 446 11.88 -30.72 -3.71
CA PHE A 446 11.86 -30.29 -2.31
C PHE A 446 12.97 -30.98 -1.51
N ILE A 447 14.03 -30.23 -1.21
CA ILE A 447 15.15 -30.69 -0.42
C ILE A 447 14.93 -30.28 1.04
N GLY A 448 14.08 -31.03 1.74
CA GLY A 448 13.61 -30.69 3.08
C GLY A 448 14.71 -30.45 4.12
N LYS A 449 15.82 -31.20 4.04
CA LYS A 449 16.99 -31.03 4.92
C LYS A 449 17.60 -29.62 4.86
N TYR A 450 17.49 -28.94 3.72
CA TYR A 450 18.04 -27.59 3.51
C TYR A 450 16.96 -26.52 3.48
N THR A 451 15.70 -26.88 3.72
CA THR A 451 14.54 -25.99 3.53
C THR A 451 14.61 -25.27 2.17
N LYS A 452 14.70 -26.06 1.10
CA LYS A 452 14.94 -25.52 -0.24
C LYS A 452 14.09 -26.20 -1.30
N PHE A 453 13.51 -25.39 -2.18
CA PHE A 453 12.96 -25.80 -3.46
C PHE A 453 13.99 -25.54 -4.57
N GLU A 454 14.07 -26.42 -5.57
CA GLU A 454 14.90 -26.27 -6.77
C GLU A 454 14.13 -26.71 -8.02
N ASP A 455 14.49 -26.18 -9.19
CA ASP A 455 13.98 -26.67 -10.47
C ASP A 455 14.38 -28.14 -10.68
N LEU A 456 13.47 -28.94 -11.24
CA LEU A 456 13.79 -30.31 -11.64
C LEU A 456 14.70 -30.32 -12.87
N ALA A 457 15.58 -31.32 -12.96
CA ALA A 457 16.40 -31.50 -14.15
C ALA A 457 15.51 -31.87 -15.36
N HIS A 458 15.81 -31.29 -16.53
CA HIS A 458 15.05 -31.44 -17.79
C HIS A 458 14.89 -32.90 -18.33
N GLY A 459 15.36 -33.93 -17.61
CA GLY A 459 15.22 -35.34 -17.99
C GLY A 459 13.97 -36.05 -17.44
N ASP A 460 13.33 -35.52 -16.40
CA ASP A 460 12.20 -36.19 -15.73
C ASP A 460 10.81 -35.82 -16.32
N TYR A 461 10.79 -34.88 -17.27
CA TYR A 461 9.55 -34.36 -17.89
C TYR A 461 8.95 -35.30 -18.96
N SER A 462 9.73 -36.18 -19.57
CA SER A 462 9.28 -36.93 -20.77
C SER A 462 8.40 -38.15 -20.48
N ASP A 463 8.33 -38.65 -19.24
CA ASP A 463 7.66 -39.92 -18.94
C ASP A 463 6.22 -39.79 -18.39
N TYR A 464 5.72 -38.57 -18.15
CA TYR A 464 4.44 -38.37 -17.45
C TYR A 464 3.48 -37.35 -18.10
N GLY A 465 3.68 -37.02 -19.39
CA GLY A 465 2.70 -36.27 -20.18
C GLY A 465 1.49 -37.12 -20.55
N GLY A 466 0.63 -37.41 -19.58
CA GLY A 466 -0.64 -38.13 -19.75
C GLY A 466 -1.81 -37.31 -19.24
N GLU A 467 -2.77 -37.07 -20.14
CA GLU A 467 -4.06 -36.39 -19.97
C GLU A 467 -4.71 -36.50 -18.57
N TYR A 468 -5.17 -35.36 -18.05
CA TYR A 468 -6.37 -35.26 -17.22
C TYR A 468 -7.16 -33.99 -17.54
#